data_AF-A0A7X9EUW2-F1
#
_entry.id   AF-A0A7X9EUW2-F1
#
_cell.length_a   1.000
_cell.length_b   1.000
_cell.length_c   1.000
_cell.angle_alpha   90.00
_cell.angle_beta   90.00
_cell.angle_gamma   90.00
#
_symmetry.space_group_name_H-M   'P 1'
#
loop_
_entity.id
_entity.type
_entity.pdbx_description
1 polymer ?
#
loop_
_entity_poly.entity_id
_entity_poly.type
_entity_poly.pdbx_seq_one_letter_code
_entity_poly.pdbx_strand_id
1 'polypeptide(L)' 'IPFLPVATKADKISKGSRSKHLGIIKKGLVLDQAPLCFSAETGEGMTAVAEAIEEIIAPVVSDPALD' A
#
# COMPACT_ATOMS: atom_id res chain seq x y z
N ILE A 1 4.05 10.69 -11.58
CA ILE A 1 4.61 10.51 -10.22
C ILE A 1 3.97 9.26 -9.65
N PRO A 2 4.74 8.22 -9.30
CA PRO A 2 4.22 7.04 -8.63
C PRO A 2 3.59 7.42 -7.28
N PHE A 3 2.50 6.75 -6.90
CA PHE A 3 1.88 6.95 -5.59
C PHE A 3 1.46 5.61 -4.98
N LEU A 4 1.57 5.52 -3.66
CA LEU A 4 1.21 4.33 -2.88
C LEU A 4 0.10 4.69 -1.88
N PRO A 5 -1.14 4.23 -2.09
CA PRO A 5 -2.22 4.42 -1.13
C PRO A 5 -1.99 3.62 0.16
N VAL A 6 -1.90 4.30 1.32
CA VAL A 6 -1.75 3.68 2.64
C VAL A 6 -2.89 4.11 3.57
N ALA A 7 -3.68 3.14 4.04
CA ALA A 7 -4.75 3.34 5.00
C ALA A 7 -4.21 3.20 6.43
N THR A 8 -3.97 4.33 7.08
CA THR A 8 -3.38 4.40 8.43
C THR A 8 -4.40 4.11 9.55
N LYS A 9 -3.91 3.96 10.79
CA LYS A 9 -4.70 3.67 12.00
C LYS A 9 -5.45 2.33 11.94
N ALA A 10 -4.84 1.32 11.32
CA ALA A 10 -5.43 -0.02 11.17
C ALA A 10 -5.75 -0.74 12.50
N ASP A 11 -5.13 -0.29 13.60
CA ASP A 11 -5.40 -0.74 14.97
C ASP A 11 -6.79 -0.33 15.49
N LYS A 12 -7.40 0.73 14.93
CA LYS A 12 -8.74 1.18 15.30
C LYS A 12 -9.86 0.41 14.58
N ILE A 13 -9.52 -0.47 13.64
CA ILE A 13 -10.48 -1.26 12.85
C ILE A 13 -10.24 -2.75 13.10
N SER A 14 -11.28 -3.46 13.53
CA SER A 14 -11.19 -4.92 13.71
C SER A 14 -10.83 -5.62 12.40
N LYS A 15 -10.02 -6.69 12.48
CA LYS A 15 -9.55 -7.43 11.29
C LYS A 15 -10.68 -7.82 10.34
N GLY A 16 -11.81 -8.33 10.87
CA GLY A 16 -12.97 -8.71 10.07
C GLY A 16 -13.70 -7.55 9.38
N SER A 17 -13.51 -6.31 9.83
CA SER A 17 -14.12 -5.12 9.22
C SER A 17 -13.22 -4.42 8.21
N ARG A 18 -11.95 -4.83 8.07
CA ARG A 18 -10.96 -4.12 7.23
C ARG A 18 -11.32 -4.15 5.76
N SER A 19 -11.70 -5.30 5.22
CA SER A 19 -12.08 -5.43 3.80
C SER A 19 -13.21 -4.48 3.40
N LYS A 20 -14.17 -4.23 4.30
CA LYS A 20 -15.24 -3.24 4.09
C LYS A 20 -14.67 -1.81 3.99
N HIS A 21 -13.84 -1.40 4.94
CA HIS A 21 -13.25 -0.06 4.95
C HIS A 21 -12.32 0.18 3.75
N LEU A 22 -11.46 -0.80 3.43
CA LEU A 22 -10.58 -0.74 2.26
C LEU A 22 -11.39 -0.66 0.95
N GLY A 23 -12.50 -1.39 0.85
CA GLY A 23 -13.40 -1.31 -0.30
C GLY A 23 -14.04 0.07 -0.45
N ILE A 24 -14.40 0.74 0.65
CA ILE A 24 -14.92 2.12 0.63
C ILE A 24 -13.84 3.09 0.15
N ILE A 25 -12.61 3.00 0.68
CA ILE A 25 -11.50 3.87 0.28
C ILE A 25 -11.15 3.66 -1.21
N LYS A 26 -11.01 2.40 -1.64
CA LYS A 26 -10.72 2.04 -3.03
C LYS A 26 -11.74 2.67 -3.99
N LYS A 27 -13.04 2.54 -3.69
CA LYS A 27 -14.11 3.10 -4.52
C LYS A 27 -14.15 4.63 -4.47
N GLY A 28 -14.03 5.21 -3.27
CA GLY A 28 -14.12 6.65 -3.07
C GLY A 28 -12.96 7.43 -3.70
N LEU A 29 -11.78 6.81 -3.78
CA LEU A 29 -10.58 7.39 -4.40
C LEU A 29 -10.28 6.84 -5.80
N VAL A 30 -11.16 5.98 -6.35
CA VAL A 30 -11.02 5.38 -7.69
C VAL A 30 -9.65 4.71 -7.88
N LEU A 31 -9.24 3.90 -6.91
CA LEU A 31 -7.95 3.20 -6.93
C LEU A 31 -8.07 1.88 -7.67
N ASP A 32 -7.04 1.52 -8.45
CA ASP A 32 -6.96 0.23 -9.13
C ASP A 32 -6.84 -0.94 -8.14
N GLN A 33 -6.12 -0.69 -7.03
CA GLN A 33 -5.90 -1.65 -5.96
C GLN A 33 -6.34 -1.09 -4.61
N ALA A 34 -6.59 -1.99 -3.64
CA ALA A 34 -6.90 -1.56 -2.29
C ALA A 34 -5.64 -0.97 -1.63
N PRO A 35 -5.77 0.07 -0.79
CA PRO A 35 -4.63 0.62 -0.06
C PRO A 35 -4.04 -0.40 0.91
N LEU A 36 -2.74 -0.29 1.20
CA LEU A 36 -2.10 -1.09 2.24
C LEU A 36 -2.59 -0.64 3.62
N CYS A 37 -2.91 -1.58 4.50
CA CYS A 37 -3.19 -1.28 5.91
C CYS A 37 -1.90 -0.96 6.65
N PHE A 38 -1.93 0.08 7.47
CA PHE A 38 -0.80 0.47 8.32
C PHE A 38 -1.26 0.97 9.69
N SER A 39 -0.49 0.69 10.75
CA SER A 39 -0.63 1.37 12.04
C SER A 39 0.75 1.76 12.57
N ALA A 40 0.92 3.05 12.83
CA ALA A 40 2.09 3.55 13.55
C ALA A 40 2.07 3.17 15.04
N GLU A 41 0.90 2.85 15.60
CA GLU A 41 0.74 2.48 17.02
C GLU A 41 1.19 1.05 17.27
N THR A 42 0.87 0.12 16.35
CA THR A 42 1.19 -1.31 16.51
C THR A 42 2.34 -1.79 15.63
N GLY A 43 2.79 -0.99 14.67
CA GLY A 43 3.78 -1.39 13.66
C GLY A 43 3.19 -2.27 12.54
N GLU A 44 1.89 -2.54 12.57
CA GLU A 44 1.24 -3.34 11.53
C GLU A 44 1.43 -2.70 10.14
N GLY A 45 1.80 -3.51 9.16
CA GLY A 45 1.97 -3.08 7.77
C GLY A 45 3.29 -2.39 7.45
N MET A 46 4.18 -2.21 8.44
CA MET A 46 5.49 -1.56 8.24
C MET A 46 6.30 -2.22 7.12
N THR A 47 6.47 -3.55 7.16
CA THR A 47 7.26 -4.29 6.16
C THR A 47 6.67 -4.14 4.75
N ALA A 48 5.35 -4.35 4.60
CA ALA A 48 4.68 -4.25 3.30
C ALA A 48 4.77 -2.83 2.70
N VAL A 49 4.69 -1.79 3.53
CA VAL A 49 4.88 -0.40 3.09
C VAL A 49 6.33 -0.16 2.66
N ALA A 50 7.30 -0.64 3.43
CA ALA A 50 8.72 -0.49 3.11
C ALA A 50 9.08 -1.19 1.78
N GLU A 51 8.63 -2.43 1.59
CA GLU A 51 8.82 -3.20 0.36
C GLU A 51 8.21 -2.49 -0.86
N ALA A 52 6.98 -1.98 -0.73
CA ALA A 52 6.33 -1.24 -1.82
C ALA A 52 7.04 0.08 -2.14
N ILE A 53 7.60 0.77 -1.14
CA ILE A 53 8.41 1.96 -1.37
C ILE A 53 9.71 1.58 -2.08
N GLU A 54 10.38 0.51 -1.66
CA GLU A 54 11.60 0.01 -2.28
C GLU A 54 11.38 -0.30 -3.76
N GLU A 55 10.28 -0.98 -4.10
CA GLU A 55 9.89 -1.24 -5.49
C GLU A 55 9.68 0.06 -6.29
N ILE A 56 9.05 1.07 -5.69
CA ILE A 56 8.77 2.35 -6.36
C ILE A 56 10.04 3.17 -6.61
N ILE A 57 11.01 3.13 -5.70
CA ILE A 57 12.25 3.92 -5.79
C ILE A 57 13.40 3.17 -6.47
N ALA A 58 13.26 1.85 -6.66
CA ALA A 58 14.28 1.05 -7.31
C ALA A 58 14.56 1.60 -8.72
N PRO A 59 15.84 1.75 -9.12
CA PRO A 59 16.18 2.18 -10.46
C PRO A 59 15.64 1.18 -11.48
N VAL A 60 15.02 1.68 -12.56
CA VAL A 60 14.63 0.84 -13.69
C VAL A 60 15.91 0.31 -14.30
N VAL A 61 16.22 -0.97 -14.04
CA VAL A 61 17.33 -1.65 -14.69
C VAL A 61 16.89 -1.91 -16.12
N SER A 62 17.29 -1.04 -17.05
CA SER A 62 17.20 -1.36 -18.48
C SER A 62 18.18 -2.48 -18.76
N ASP A 63 17.69 -3.66 -19.08
CA ASP A 63 18.53 -4.80 -19.47
C ASP A 63 19.22 -4.46 -20.81
N PRO A 64 20.56 -4.33 -20.86
CA PRO A 64 21.29 -4.01 -22.09
C PRO A 64 21.32 -5.18 -23.09
N ALA A 65 20.69 -6.32 -22.81
CA ALA A 65 20.72 -7.52 -23.65
C ALA A 65 19.57 -7.64 -24.68
N LEU A 66 18.71 -6.62 -24.85
CA LEU A 66 17.55 -6.69 -25.75
C LEU A 66 17.38 -5.49 -26.72
N ASP A 67 18.48 -4.79 -27.06
CA ASP A 67 18.53 -3.83 -28.19
C ASP A 67 19.43 -4.34 -29.34
#